data_AF-A0A1F9AZQ2-F1
#
_entry.id   AF-A0A1F9AZQ2-F1
#
_cell.length_a   1.000
_cell.length_b   1.000
_cell.length_c   1.000
_cell.angle_alpha   90.00
_cell.angle_beta   90.00
_cell.angle_gamma   90.00
#
_symmetry.space_group_name_H-M   'P 1'
#
loop_
_entity.id
_entity.type
_entity.pdbx_description
1 polymer ?
#
loop_
_entity_poly.entity_id
_entity_poly.type
_entity_poly.pdbx_seq_one_letter_code
_entity_poly.pdbx_strand_id
1 'polypeptide(L)' 'MGDIRMTAGVRTDYDCESTGLPAERWGEAVFQIAEEEIVVEVSVEKDVIIAFMFGEEAGWKGTLKGLKQLFSQAAKGK' A
#
# COMPACT_ATOMS: atom_id res chain seq x y z
N MET A 1 26.75 -9.88 -7.75
CA MET A 1 25.31 -9.72 -7.47
C MET A 1 25.20 -9.50 -5.98
N GLY A 2 24.78 -8.31 -5.54
CA GLY A 2 24.69 -8.00 -4.10
C GLY A 2 23.53 -8.76 -3.46
N ASP A 3 23.64 -9.01 -2.16
CA ASP A 3 22.59 -9.68 -1.37
C ASP A 3 21.25 -8.97 -1.59
N ILE A 4 20.24 -9.71 -2.03
CA ILE A 4 18.86 -9.22 -2.14
C ILE A 4 18.38 -9.00 -0.70
N ARG A 5 18.08 -7.75 -0.31
CA ARG A 5 17.70 -7.37 1.07
C ARG A 5 16.21 -7.04 1.24
N MET A 6 15.38 -7.42 0.28
CA MET A 6 13.95 -7.08 0.29
C MET A 6 13.09 -8.33 0.20
N THR A 7 12.06 -8.40 1.05
CA THR A 7 10.95 -9.34 0.91
C THR A 7 9.66 -8.57 0.63
N ALA A 8 8.69 -9.24 0.00
CA ALA A 8 7.39 -8.66 -0.29
C ALA A 8 6.28 -9.67 0.02
N GLY A 9 5.18 -9.19 0.57
CA GLY A 9 3.98 -9.97 0.87
C GLY A 9 2.73 -9.19 0.55
N VAL A 10 1.61 -9.90 0.39
CA VAL A 10 0.28 -9.29 0.27
C VAL A 10 -0.61 -9.95 1.32
N ARG A 11 -1.38 -9.14 2.04
CA ARG A 11 -2.37 -9.59 3.03
C ARG A 11 -3.73 -9.01 2.65
N THR A 12 -4.79 -9.70 2.99
CA THR A 12 -6.17 -9.29 2.73
C THR A 12 -7.02 -9.53 3.97
N ASP A 13 -8.25 -9.05 3.99
CA ASP A 13 -9.25 -9.48 4.99
C ASP A 13 -9.52 -10.99 4.97
N TYR A 14 -9.14 -11.68 3.91
CA TYR A 14 -9.08 -13.13 3.86
C TYR A 14 -7.70 -13.66 4.22
N ASP A 15 -7.67 -14.73 5.02
CA ASP A 15 -6.48 -15.51 5.31
C ASP A 15 -6.23 -16.50 4.14
N CYS A 16 -5.49 -16.08 3.12
CA CYS A 16 -5.25 -16.93 1.93
C CYS A 16 -3.85 -16.79 1.33
N GLU A 17 -3.31 -17.93 0.86
CA GLU A 17 -1.92 -18.09 0.38
C GLU A 17 -1.84 -18.13 -1.17
N SER A 18 -2.23 -17.11 -1.94
CA SER A 18 -2.18 -17.22 -3.42
C SER A 18 -2.34 -15.92 -4.22
N THR A 19 -1.82 -15.87 -5.44
CA THR A 19 -2.09 -14.78 -6.40
C THR A 19 -3.57 -14.69 -6.77
N GLY A 20 -4.16 -13.48 -6.79
CA GLY A 20 -5.60 -13.27 -7.00
C GLY A 20 -6.41 -13.30 -5.70
N LEU A 21 -5.81 -12.92 -4.58
CA LEU A 21 -6.40 -12.94 -3.24
C LEU A 21 -7.80 -12.30 -3.26
N PRO A 22 -8.87 -13.05 -2.91
CA PRO A 22 -10.17 -12.44 -2.66
C PRO A 22 -10.01 -11.44 -1.52
N ALA A 23 -10.51 -10.23 -1.73
CA ALA A 23 -10.61 -9.22 -0.69
C ALA A 23 -12.01 -8.63 -0.76
N GLU A 24 -12.72 -8.56 0.37
CA GLU A 24 -14.04 -7.93 0.42
C GLU A 24 -13.92 -6.46 0.78
N ARG A 25 -13.02 -6.12 1.72
CA ARG A 25 -12.96 -4.80 2.35
C ARG A 25 -11.58 -4.16 2.32
N TRP A 26 -10.50 -4.94 2.43
CA TRP A 26 -9.16 -4.37 2.41
C TRP A 26 -8.10 -5.36 1.95
N GLY A 27 -7.00 -4.82 1.44
CA GLY A 27 -5.78 -5.57 1.20
C GLY A 27 -4.56 -4.66 1.26
N GLU A 28 -3.44 -5.19 1.73
CA GLU A 28 -2.18 -4.47 1.84
C GLU A 28 -1.03 -5.22 1.16
N ALA A 29 -0.14 -4.47 0.53
CA ALA A 29 1.16 -4.95 0.10
C ALA A 29 2.22 -4.46 1.09
N VAL A 30 3.01 -5.40 1.62
CA VAL A 30 4.06 -5.15 2.60
C VAL A 30 5.40 -5.40 1.95
N PHE A 31 6.32 -4.45 2.05
CA PHE A 31 7.70 -4.56 1.60
C PHE A 31 8.63 -4.38 2.80
N GLN A 32 9.38 -5.42 3.15
CA GLN A 32 10.39 -5.35 4.19
C GLN A 32 11.76 -5.10 3.56
N ILE A 33 12.48 -4.07 3.99
CA ILE A 33 13.80 -3.70 3.48
C ILE A 33 14.73 -3.49 4.69
N ALA A 34 15.55 -4.48 5.01
CA ALA A 34 16.34 -4.48 6.26
C ALA A 34 15.47 -4.17 7.49
N GLU A 35 15.66 -3.01 8.12
CA GLU A 35 14.92 -2.56 9.31
C GLU A 35 13.69 -1.71 8.97
N GLU A 36 13.48 -1.39 7.69
CA GLU A 36 12.36 -0.59 7.22
C GLU A 36 11.20 -1.48 6.74
N GLU A 37 9.97 -1.04 7.01
CA GLU A 37 8.75 -1.64 6.46
C GLU A 37 7.99 -0.57 5.66
N ILE A 38 7.57 -0.90 4.44
CA ILE A 38 6.69 -0.05 3.64
C ILE A 38 5.40 -0.83 3.41
N VAL A 39 4.28 -0.26 3.84
CA VAL A 39 2.96 -0.87 3.62
C VAL A 39 2.10 0.02 2.76
N VAL A 40 1.48 -0.56 1.75
CA VAL A 40 0.45 0.07 0.93
C VAL A 40 -0.86 -0.65 1.19
N GLU A 41 -1.74 -0.02 1.97
CA GLU A 41 -3.08 -0.54 2.24
C GLU A 41 -4.09 0.11 1.29
N VAL A 42 -4.99 -0.71 0.74
CA VAL A 42 -6.16 -0.27 -0.01
C VAL A 42 -7.40 -0.84 0.65
N SER A 43 -8.29 0.05 1.07
CA SER A 43 -9.55 -0.29 1.73
C SER A 43 -10.73 0.19 0.89
N VAL A 44 -11.68 -0.69 0.61
CA VAL A 44 -12.90 -0.43 -0.17
C VAL A 44 -14.06 -0.31 0.80
N GLU A 45 -14.38 0.92 1.18
CA GLU A 45 -15.54 1.25 2.01
C GLU A 45 -16.61 1.98 1.17
N LYS A 46 -17.23 3.04 1.71
CA LYS A 46 -18.04 3.98 0.92
C LYS A 46 -17.22 4.68 -0.17
N ASP A 47 -15.96 4.95 0.12
CA ASP A 47 -14.96 5.49 -0.79
C ASP A 47 -13.73 4.56 -0.77
N VAL A 48 -12.97 4.52 -1.87
CA VAL A 48 -11.68 3.80 -1.90
C VAL A 48 -10.65 4.61 -1.14
N ILE A 49 -10.14 4.06 -0.04
CA ILE A 49 -9.11 4.63 0.80
C ILE A 49 -7.77 3.97 0.48
N ILE A 50 -6.71 4.77 0.44
CA ILE A 50 -5.34 4.32 0.29
C ILE A 50 -4.54 4.85 1.47
N ALA A 51 -3.71 4.00 2.07
CA ALA A 51 -2.74 4.39 3.08
C ALA A 51 -1.33 3.93 2.69
N PHE A 52 -0.36 4.80 2.92
CA PHE A 52 1.07 4.51 2.85
C PHE A 52 1.62 4.58 4.27
N MET A 53 2.14 3.47 4.77
CA MET A 53 2.77 3.37 6.08
C MET A 53 4.26 3.14 5.90
N PHE A 54 5.07 3.83 6.70
CA PHE A 54 6.52 3.71 6.73
C PHE A 54 6.90 3.32 8.16
N GLY A 55 7.18 2.04 8.40
CA GLY A 55 7.23 1.46 9.73
C GLY A 55 5.87 1.49 10.42
N GLU A 56 5.86 1.82 11.71
CA GLU A 56 4.64 1.84 12.54
C GLU A 56 3.75 3.07 12.30
N GLU A 57 4.21 4.07 11.54
CA GLU A 57 3.48 5.32 11.32
C GLU A 57 2.89 5.43 9.91
N ALA A 58 1.64 5.90 9.84
CA ALA A 58 1.00 6.23 8.57
C ALA A 58 1.60 7.54 8.00
N GLY A 59 2.50 7.41 7.02
CA GLY A 59 3.06 8.55 6.31
C GLY A 59 2.05 9.30 5.45
N TRP A 60 1.01 8.62 4.95
CA TRP A 60 -0.10 9.25 4.26
C TRP A 60 -1.36 8.38 4.26
N LYS A 61 -2.54 8.98 4.41
CA LYS A 61 -3.85 8.31 4.26
C LYS A 61 -4.85 9.24 3.61
N GLY A 62 -5.61 8.73 2.64
CA GLY A 62 -6.63 9.53 1.95
C GLY A 62 -7.43 8.74 0.93
N THR A 63 -8.34 9.41 0.21
CA THR A 63 -9.13 8.76 -0.84
C THR A 63 -8.31 8.57 -2.12
N LEU A 64 -8.65 7.56 -2.93
CA LEU A 64 -8.08 7.37 -4.26
C LEU A 64 -8.26 8.61 -5.14
N LYS A 65 -9.39 9.31 -5.01
CA LYS A 65 -9.65 10.58 -5.70
C LYS A 65 -8.65 11.66 -5.27
N GLY A 66 -8.42 11.79 -3.96
CA GLY A 66 -7.44 12.72 -3.40
C GLY A 66 -6.02 12.40 -3.88
N LEU A 67 -5.64 11.12 -3.88
CA LEU A 67 -4.32 10.68 -4.36
C LEU A 67 -4.11 11.01 -5.85
N LYS A 68 -5.11 10.74 -6.70
CA LYS A 68 -5.07 11.10 -8.13
C LYS A 68 -4.88 12.61 -8.33
N GLN A 69 -5.58 13.42 -7.54
CA GLN A 69 -5.43 14.88 -7.59
C GLN A 69 -4.02 15.31 -7.17
N LEU A 70 -3.51 14.79 -6.05
CA LEU A 70 -2.17 15.08 -5.55
C LEU A 70 -1.10 14.80 -6.60
N PHE A 71 -1.09 13.60 -7.19
CA PHE A 71 -0.11 13.26 -8.23
C PHE A 71 -0.28 14.07 -9.51
N SER A 72 -1.52 14.40 -9.90
CA SER A 72 -1.77 15.25 -11.06
C SER A 72 -1.22 16.68 -10.88
N GLN A 73 -1.26 17.21 -9.66
CA GLN A 73 -0.70 18.52 -9.33
C GLN A 73 0.83 18.46 -9.28
N ALA A 74 1.39 17.45 -8.63
CA ALA A 74 2.83 17.23 -8.58
C ALA A 74 3.46 17.05 -9.97
N ALA A 75 2.76 16.36 -10.88
CA ALA A 75 3.22 16.17 -12.26
C ALA A 75 3.14 17.44 -13.11
N LYS A 76 2.21 18.37 -12.82
CA LYS A 76 2.07 19.66 -13.50
C LYS A 76 3.00 20.76 -12.96
N GLY A 77 3.57 20.55 -11.77
CA GLY A 77 4.56 21.45 -11.16
C GLY A 77 6.01 21.19 -11.61
N LYS A 78 6.21 20.27 -12.56
CA LYS A 78 7.48 20.07 -13.29
C LYS A 78 7.42 20.78 -14.63
#